data_AF-A0A7L0EUW1-F1
#
_entry.id   AF-A0A7L0EUW1-F1
#
_cell.length_a   1.000
_cell.length_b   1.000
_cell.length_c   1.000
_cell.angle_alpha   90.00
_cell.angle_beta   90.00
_cell.angle_gamma   90.00
#
_symmetry.space_group_name_H-M   'P 1'
#
loop_
_entity.id
_entity.type
_entity.pdbx_description
1 polymer ?
#
loop_
_entity_poly.entity_id
_entity_poly.type
_entity_poly.pdbx_seq_one_letter_code
_entity_poly.pdbx_strand_id
1 'polypeptide(L)'
;LTDTILCIQQKKIAYLYRTYSLTFSAEAQESPITNVKMNWRKMELSWESSKNFSKYKCTIMDIDMERVRKEVNSPLCRFPVEQYISLHKGVFFTIEVPNTNTSKSCTFIPGGMNGSAIVNFSCVIYNISFMNCTWQAGKDAPGDTQYFLYWQNSR
;
A
#
# COMPACT_ATOMS: atom_id res chain seq x y z
N LEU A 1 9.21 -18.07 -23.52
CA LEU A 1 9.15 -16.72 -24.14
C LEU A 1 7.86 -15.97 -23.79
N THR A 2 6.70 -16.63 -23.84
CA THR A 2 5.41 -16.08 -23.40
C THR A 2 5.34 -15.78 -21.90
N ASP A 3 5.89 -16.66 -21.04
CA ASP A 3 5.86 -16.45 -19.58
C ASP A 3 6.72 -15.29 -19.11
N THR A 4 7.87 -15.06 -19.76
CA THR A 4 8.78 -13.95 -19.43
C THR A 4 8.14 -12.61 -19.77
N ILE A 5 7.45 -12.52 -20.92
CA ILE A 5 6.74 -11.31 -21.35
C ILE A 5 5.54 -11.05 -20.43
N LEU A 6 4.78 -12.08 -20.05
CA LEU A 6 3.65 -11.95 -19.11
C LEU A 6 4.11 -11.45 -17.72
N CYS A 7 5.28 -11.90 -17.26
CA CYS A 7 5.89 -11.45 -16.00
C CYS A 7 6.24 -9.95 -16.00
N ILE A 8 6.73 -9.42 -17.13
CA ILE A 8 7.07 -7.99 -17.28
C ILE A 8 5.80 -7.12 -17.42
N GLN A 9 4.72 -7.65 -18.01
CA GLN A 9 3.45 -6.92 -18.21
C GLN A 9 2.62 -6.74 -16.93
N GLN A 10 2.79 -7.60 -15.91
CA GLN A 10 1.89 -7.59 -14.74
C GLN A 10 2.35 -6.70 -13.56
N LYS A 11 3.59 -6.19 -13.52
CA LYS A 11 4.22 -5.94 -12.21
C LYS A 11 5.00 -4.65 -12.17
N LYS A 12 4.33 -3.52 -11.86
CA LYS A 12 5.00 -2.24 -11.54
C LYS A 12 4.26 -1.48 -10.45
N ILE A 13 4.82 -1.50 -9.25
CA ILE A 13 4.53 -0.49 -8.23
C ILE A 13 5.79 0.35 -8.08
N ALA A 14 5.70 1.60 -8.51
CA ALA A 14 6.74 2.60 -8.25
C ALA A 14 6.51 3.16 -6.85
N TYR A 15 7.48 2.93 -5.96
CA TYR A 15 7.46 3.46 -4.59
C TYR A 15 8.31 4.73 -4.53
N LEU A 16 7.71 5.88 -4.21
CA LEU A 16 8.41 7.17 -4.15
C LEU A 16 8.33 7.89 -2.79
N TYR A 17 8.14 7.16 -1.69
CA TYR A 17 8.01 7.77 -0.38
C TYR A 17 9.21 7.49 0.54
N ARG A 18 9.76 8.57 1.08
CA ARG A 18 10.77 8.56 2.14
C ARG A 18 10.13 8.49 3.54
N THR A 19 8.90 8.98 3.67
CA THR A 19 8.14 9.05 4.93
C THR A 19 6.66 8.73 4.68
N TYR A 20 5.98 8.23 5.71
CA TYR A 20 4.53 8.00 5.69
C TYR A 20 3.98 8.18 7.11
N SER A 21 2.67 8.38 7.23
CA SER A 21 1.96 8.39 8.49
C SER A 21 0.76 7.44 8.46
N LEU A 22 0.39 6.93 9.63
CA LEU A 22 -0.84 6.19 9.86
C LEU A 22 -1.77 7.04 10.71
N THR A 23 -2.94 7.37 10.17
CA THR A 23 -3.97 8.14 10.88
C THR A 23 -5.10 7.21 11.27
N PHE A 24 -5.43 7.16 12.55
CA PHE A 24 -6.48 6.28 13.06
C PHE A 24 -7.83 6.99 13.05
N SER A 25 -8.90 6.26 12.72
CA SER A 25 -10.25 6.79 12.87
C SER A 25 -10.60 6.95 14.35
N ALA A 26 -11.32 8.03 14.70
CA ALA A 26 -11.77 8.25 16.07
C ALA A 26 -12.70 7.12 16.51
N GLU A 27 -12.41 6.52 17.66
CA GLU A 27 -13.22 5.47 18.27
C GLU A 27 -13.89 5.99 19.53
N ALA A 28 -15.16 5.61 19.73
CA ALA A 28 -15.90 5.96 20.94
C ALA A 28 -15.40 5.18 22.18
N GLN A 29 -14.68 4.06 21.98
CA GLN A 29 -14.13 3.21 23.02
C GLN A 29 -12.77 2.67 22.59
N GLU A 30 -11.87 2.47 23.54
CA GLU A 30 -10.52 1.96 23.27
C GLU A 30 -10.58 0.53 22.69
N SER A 31 -10.16 0.39 21.43
CA SER A 31 -10.13 -0.91 20.75
C SER A 31 -9.04 -1.81 21.34
N PRO A 32 -9.32 -3.12 21.53
CA PRO A 32 -8.31 -4.10 21.97
C PRO A 32 -7.22 -4.33 20.93
N ILE A 33 -7.34 -3.78 19.71
CA ILE A 33 -6.31 -3.80 18.67
C ILE A 33 -5.46 -2.53 18.81
N THR A 34 -4.17 -2.72 19.07
CA THR A 34 -3.20 -1.65 19.32
C THR A 34 -1.93 -1.86 18.50
N ASN A 35 -0.99 -0.91 18.58
CA ASN A 35 0.33 -0.97 17.93
C ASN A 35 0.30 -1.37 16.43
N VAL A 36 -0.66 -0.85 15.68
CA VAL A 36 -0.81 -1.15 14.24
C VAL A 36 0.37 -0.55 13.48
N LYS A 37 1.09 -1.39 12.73
CA LYS A 37 2.26 -1.03 11.93
C LYS A 37 2.08 -1.52 10.51
N MET A 38 2.49 -0.69 9.55
CA MET A 38 2.48 -1.01 8.12
C MET A 38 3.91 -1.18 7.62
N ASN A 39 4.23 -2.37 7.10
CA ASN A 39 5.43 -2.61 6.30
C ASN A 39 5.05 -2.63 4.83
N TRP A 40 5.17 -1.45 4.22
CA TRP A 40 4.80 -1.23 2.83
C TRP A 40 5.69 -1.95 1.80
N ARG A 41 6.95 -2.24 2.13
CA ARG A 41 7.87 -2.97 1.23
C ARG A 41 7.47 -4.43 1.06
N LYS A 42 6.84 -4.99 2.09
CA LYS A 42 6.34 -6.37 2.09
C LYS A 42 4.83 -6.45 1.94
N MET A 43 4.14 -5.30 1.88
CA MET A 43 2.68 -5.20 1.95
C MET A 43 2.09 -5.96 3.16
N GLU A 44 2.69 -5.75 4.34
CA GLU A 44 2.29 -6.41 5.59
C GLU A 44 1.72 -5.40 6.60
N LEU A 45 0.53 -5.67 7.10
CA LEU A 45 -0.07 -4.97 8.23
C LEU A 45 0.05 -5.87 9.47
N SER A 46 0.66 -5.35 10.54
CA SER A 46 0.82 -6.07 11.81
C SER A 46 0.24 -5.26 12.96
N TRP A 47 -0.27 -5.92 13.99
CA TRP A 47 -0.83 -5.27 15.17
C TRP A 47 -0.58 -6.10 16.43
N GLU A 48 -0.93 -5.55 17.58
CA GLU A 48 -1.00 -6.26 18.85
C GLU A 48 -2.46 -6.31 19.31
N SER A 49 -2.82 -7.34 20.08
CA SER A 49 -4.15 -7.40 20.69
C SER A 49 -4.09 -7.75 22.16
N SER A 50 -4.82 -7.01 22.98
CA SER A 50 -4.99 -7.30 24.41
C SER A 50 -5.96 -8.45 24.69
N LYS A 51 -6.67 -8.94 23.66
CA LYS A 51 -7.59 -10.08 23.75
C LYS A 51 -7.14 -11.20 22.81
N ASN A 52 -7.39 -12.44 23.22
CA ASN A 52 -7.06 -13.63 22.44
C ASN A 52 -8.16 -13.94 21.41
N PHE A 53 -8.15 -13.24 20.29
CA PHE A 53 -9.05 -13.55 19.17
C PHE A 53 -8.47 -14.66 18.29
N SER A 54 -9.34 -15.56 17.82
CA SER A 54 -8.96 -16.70 16.98
C SER A 54 -8.87 -16.35 15.49
N LYS A 55 -9.57 -15.29 15.06
CA LYS A 55 -9.65 -14.86 13.67
C LYS A 55 -9.75 -13.35 13.56
N TYR A 56 -9.18 -12.83 12.48
CA TYR A 56 -9.29 -11.44 12.06
C TYR A 56 -9.63 -11.39 10.58
N LYS A 57 -10.33 -10.33 10.19
CA LYS A 57 -10.63 -9.99 8.81
C LYS A 57 -9.99 -8.64 8.52
N CYS A 58 -9.03 -8.67 7.61
CA CYS A 58 -8.29 -7.48 7.20
C CYS A 58 -8.76 -7.05 5.82
N THR A 59 -8.99 -5.76 5.68
CA THR A 59 -9.45 -5.14 4.46
C THR A 59 -8.48 -4.02 4.11
N ILE A 60 -8.00 -4.01 2.87
CA ILE A 60 -7.33 -2.87 2.27
C ILE A 60 -8.25 -2.31 1.18
N MET A 61 -8.41 -1.00 1.16
CA MET A 61 -9.24 -0.29 0.22
C MET A 61 -8.47 0.91 -0.31
N ASP A 62 -8.36 1.03 -1.63
CA ASP A 62 -7.75 2.20 -2.24
C ASP A 62 -8.77 3.33 -2.40
N ILE A 63 -8.30 4.47 -2.93
CA ILE A 63 -9.16 5.64 -3.15
C ILE A 63 -10.17 5.44 -4.28
N ASP A 64 -9.86 4.54 -5.23
CA ASP A 64 -10.71 4.18 -6.35
C ASP A 64 -11.76 3.10 -5.94
N MET A 65 -11.84 2.82 -4.62
CA MET A 65 -12.76 1.90 -3.94
C MET A 65 -12.54 0.41 -4.28
N GLU A 66 -11.40 0.07 -4.87
CA GLU A 66 -10.99 -1.33 -4.99
C GLU A 66 -10.68 -1.88 -3.60
N ARG A 67 -11.28 -3.03 -3.28
CA ARG A 67 -11.21 -3.60 -1.93
C ARG A 67 -10.77 -5.04 -1.95
N VAL A 68 -9.72 -5.33 -1.19
CA VAL A 68 -9.19 -6.67 -1.00
C VAL A 68 -9.40 -7.07 0.45
N ARG A 69 -9.99 -8.24 0.66
CA ARG A 69 -10.29 -8.78 1.99
C ARG A 69 -9.53 -10.07 2.21
N LYS A 70 -9.06 -10.28 3.43
CA LYS A 70 -8.34 -11.49 3.81
C LYS A 70 -8.69 -11.88 5.24
N GLU A 71 -8.90 -13.18 5.45
CA GLU A 71 -9.06 -13.74 6.78
C GLU A 71 -7.75 -14.35 7.25
N VAL A 72 -7.38 -14.08 8.50
CA VAL A 72 -6.14 -14.57 9.12
C VAL A 72 -6.41 -15.02 10.56
N ASN A 73 -5.59 -15.93 11.06
CA ASN A 73 -5.63 -16.47 12.43
C ASN A 73 -4.52 -15.90 13.32
N SER A 74 -3.78 -14.91 12.85
CA SER A 74 -2.65 -14.27 13.55
C SER A 74 -2.71 -12.76 13.35
N PRO A 75 -2.05 -11.96 14.21
CA PRO A 75 -2.11 -10.50 14.15
C PRO A 75 -1.20 -9.91 13.03
N LEU A 76 -1.20 -10.57 11.88
CA LEU A 76 -0.41 -10.22 10.70
C LEU A 76 -1.24 -10.50 9.45
N CYS A 77 -1.45 -9.47 8.64
CA CYS A 77 -2.06 -9.58 7.33
C CYS A 77 -1.06 -9.24 6.23
N ARG A 78 -0.89 -10.16 5.28
CA ARG A 78 -0.10 -9.95 4.07
C ARG A 78 -1.02 -9.80 2.87
N PHE A 79 -0.95 -8.67 2.20
CA PHE A 79 -1.70 -8.42 0.97
C PHE A 79 -0.84 -8.77 -0.25
N PRO A 80 -1.42 -9.37 -1.31
CA PRO A 80 -0.68 -9.62 -2.52
C PRO A 80 -0.25 -8.29 -3.15
N VAL A 81 1.02 -8.18 -3.53
CA VAL A 81 1.61 -7.02 -4.21
C VAL A 81 1.02 -6.85 -5.63
N GLU A 82 0.32 -7.87 -6.13
CA GLU A 82 -0.16 -7.99 -7.51
C GLU A 82 -1.47 -7.26 -7.80
N GLN A 83 -2.13 -6.70 -6.79
CA GLN A 83 -3.38 -5.95 -6.98
C GLN A 83 -3.08 -4.46 -7.13
N TYR A 84 -3.80 -3.79 -8.04
CA TYR A 84 -3.65 -2.41 -8.53
C TYR A 84 -3.77 -1.30 -7.47
N ILE A 85 -3.54 -1.62 -6.20
CA ILE A 85 -3.68 -0.74 -5.06
C ILE A 85 -2.55 0.31 -5.10
N SER A 86 -2.95 1.50 -5.50
CA SER A 86 -2.08 2.66 -5.61
C SER A 86 -1.83 3.32 -4.26
N LEU A 87 -0.79 2.89 -3.55
CA LEU A 87 -0.40 3.46 -2.26
C LEU A 87 -0.10 4.96 -2.29
N HIS A 88 0.31 5.51 -3.44
CA HIS A 88 0.72 6.90 -3.59
C HIS A 88 -0.44 7.91 -3.47
N LYS A 89 -1.69 7.46 -3.61
CA LYS A 89 -2.88 8.29 -3.33
C LYS A 89 -3.39 8.13 -1.89
N GLY A 90 -2.74 7.27 -1.10
CA GLY A 90 -3.21 6.82 0.20
C GLY A 90 -4.15 5.62 0.08
N VAL A 91 -4.21 4.83 1.16
CA VAL A 91 -5.07 3.65 1.27
C VAL A 91 -5.66 3.54 2.66
N PHE A 92 -6.82 2.90 2.73
CA PHE A 92 -7.55 2.65 3.97
C PHE A 92 -7.41 1.19 4.36
N PHE A 93 -7.00 0.96 5.59
CA PHE A 93 -6.95 -0.36 6.22
C PHE A 93 -8.03 -0.48 7.27
N THR A 94 -8.69 -1.64 7.29
CA THR A 94 -9.65 -2.00 8.33
C THR A 94 -9.32 -3.39 8.84
N ILE A 95 -9.17 -3.52 10.15
CA ILE A 95 -9.02 -4.79 10.86
C ILE A 95 -10.31 -5.01 11.65
N GLU A 96 -10.98 -6.14 11.41
CA GLU A 96 -12.23 -6.50 12.08
C GLU A 96 -12.07 -7.86 12.74
N VAL A 97 -12.70 -8.05 13.89
CA VAL A 97 -12.83 -9.37 14.51
C VAL A 97 -14.24 -9.90 14.22
N PRO A 98 -14.39 -10.99 13.46
CA PRO A 98 -15.70 -11.54 13.11
C PRO A 98 -16.57 -11.82 14.34
N ASN A 99 -17.89 -11.64 14.22
CA ASN A 99 -18.88 -11.86 15.28
C ASN A 99 -18.68 -11.02 16.55
N THR A 100 -17.98 -9.88 16.44
CA THR A 100 -17.81 -8.92 17.53
C THR A 100 -17.93 -7.49 17.00
N ASN A 101 -18.10 -6.52 17.90
CA ASN A 101 -18.06 -5.09 17.55
C ASN A 101 -16.62 -4.52 17.57
N THR A 102 -15.60 -5.38 17.54
CA THR A 102 -14.21 -4.94 17.57
C THR A 102 -13.72 -4.70 16.15
N SER A 103 -13.35 -3.45 15.87
CA SER A 103 -12.65 -3.08 14.65
C SER A 103 -11.59 -2.02 14.95
N LYS A 104 -10.66 -1.84 14.01
CA LYS A 104 -9.65 -0.78 14.01
C LYS A 104 -9.44 -0.35 12.57
N SER A 105 -9.63 0.94 12.31
CA SER A 105 -9.41 1.53 10.99
C SER A 105 -8.27 2.53 11.02
N CYS A 106 -7.41 2.46 10.00
CA CYS A 106 -6.32 3.42 9.83
C CYS A 106 -6.11 3.75 8.35
N THR A 107 -5.71 4.99 8.10
CA THR A 107 -5.39 5.49 6.78
C THR A 107 -3.89 5.62 6.66
N PHE A 108 -3.32 5.00 5.63
CA PHE A 108 -1.94 5.22 5.22
C PHE A 108 -1.87 6.44 4.32
N ILE A 109 -1.11 7.44 4.76
CA ILE A 109 -0.89 8.69 4.04
C ILE A 109 0.60 8.77 3.67
N PRO A 110 0.94 8.79 2.38
CA PRO A 110 2.29 9.09 1.94
C PRO A 110 2.72 10.46 2.44
N GLY A 111 3.93 10.55 3.01
CA GLY A 111 4.52 11.82 3.40
C GLY A 111 5.03 12.58 2.18
N GLY A 112 5.03 13.91 2.26
CA GLY A 112 5.53 14.78 1.20
C GLY A 112 4.82 16.13 1.20
N MET A 113 5.36 17.06 0.40
CA MET A 113 4.68 18.32 0.12
C MET A 113 3.64 18.08 -0.98
N ASN A 114 2.44 18.65 -0.83
CA ASN A 114 1.42 18.56 -1.87
C ASN A 114 1.98 19.13 -3.18
N GLY A 115 1.80 18.40 -4.28
CA GLY A 115 2.27 18.81 -5.60
C GLY A 115 3.75 18.60 -5.89
N SER A 116 4.54 18.06 -4.94
CA SER A 116 5.97 17.73 -5.17
C SER A 116 6.20 16.34 -5.76
N ALA A 117 5.18 15.47 -5.74
CA ALA A 117 5.25 14.13 -6.32
C ALA A 117 5.30 14.20 -7.86
N ILE A 118 5.92 13.18 -8.49
CA ILE A 118 5.96 13.08 -9.95
C ILE A 118 4.55 12.97 -10.53
N VAL A 119 4.38 13.45 -11.76
CA VAL A 119 3.14 13.34 -12.53
C VAL A 119 3.41 12.70 -13.89
N ASN A 120 2.35 12.22 -14.55
CA ASN A 120 2.43 11.59 -15.88
C ASN A 120 3.45 10.45 -15.95
N PHE A 121 3.51 9.61 -14.90
CA PHE A 121 4.34 8.42 -14.89
C PHE A 121 3.81 7.40 -15.90
N SER A 122 4.65 7.00 -16.84
CA SER A 122 4.32 6.00 -17.85
C SER A 122 5.52 5.11 -18.10
N CYS A 123 5.28 3.84 -18.37
CA CYS A 123 6.34 2.90 -18.74
C CYS A 123 5.95 2.10 -19.97
N VAL A 124 6.85 2.05 -20.95
CA VAL A 124 6.68 1.27 -22.18
C VAL A 124 7.72 0.16 -22.21
N ILE A 125 7.26 -1.06 -22.52
CA ILE A 125 8.12 -2.22 -22.73
C ILE A 125 8.35 -2.36 -24.24
N TYR A 126 9.60 -2.52 -24.65
CA TYR A 126 9.97 -2.66 -26.06
C TYR A 126 11.10 -3.68 -26.20
N ASN A 127 11.27 -4.20 -27.41
CA ASN A 127 12.29 -5.23 -27.71
C ASN A 127 12.28 -6.39 -26.69
N ILE A 128 11.08 -6.81 -26.26
CA ILE A 128 10.80 -7.94 -25.35
C ILE A 128 11.27 -7.75 -23.91
N SER A 129 12.42 -7.11 -23.69
CA SER A 129 13.12 -7.08 -22.38
C SER A 129 13.50 -5.68 -21.89
N PHE A 130 13.32 -4.64 -22.70
CA PHE A 130 13.63 -3.27 -22.30
C PHE A 130 12.39 -2.56 -21.80
N MET A 131 12.58 -1.70 -20.80
CA MET A 131 11.53 -0.88 -20.22
C MET A 131 12.03 0.54 -20.12
N ASN A 132 11.33 1.47 -20.77
CA ASN A 132 11.55 2.89 -20.57
C ASN A 132 10.41 3.45 -19.71
N CYS A 133 10.75 4.18 -18.65
CA CYS A 133 9.78 4.87 -17.82
C CYS A 133 10.05 6.36 -17.88
N THR A 134 9.01 7.14 -18.13
CA THR A 134 9.05 8.59 -18.18
C THR A 134 8.12 9.15 -17.10
N TRP A 135 8.47 10.33 -16.60
CA TRP A 135 7.68 11.09 -15.66
C TRP A 135 8.04 12.56 -15.75
N GLN A 136 7.18 13.41 -15.20
CA GLN A 136 7.43 14.82 -15.02
C GLN A 136 7.60 15.12 -13.54
N ALA A 137 8.45 16.11 -13.22
CA ALA A 137 8.58 16.61 -11.86
C ALA A 137 7.26 17.21 -11.38
N GLY A 138 7.02 17.13 -10.07
CA GLY A 138 5.88 17.80 -9.45
C GLY A 138 5.99 19.31 -9.60
N LYS A 139 4.86 19.98 -9.83
CA LYS A 139 4.81 21.44 -10.01
C LYS A 139 5.37 22.23 -8.83
N ASP A 140 5.24 21.67 -7.62
CA ASP A 140 5.65 22.31 -6.36
C ASP A 140 6.92 21.66 -5.80
N ALA A 141 7.64 20.88 -6.62
CA ALA A 141 8.90 20.27 -6.21
C ALA A 141 10.02 21.33 -6.15
N PRO A 142 10.77 21.41 -5.04
CA PRO A 142 11.98 22.23 -4.97
C PRO A 142 12.98 21.91 -6.08
N GLY A 143 13.76 22.91 -6.51
CA GLY A 143 14.71 22.76 -7.62
C GLY A 143 15.84 21.75 -7.38
N ASP A 144 16.14 21.44 -6.12
CA ASP A 144 17.11 20.44 -5.69
C ASP A 144 16.50 19.04 -5.48
N THR A 145 15.22 18.84 -5.82
CA THR A 145 14.53 17.54 -5.67
C THR A 145 15.13 16.48 -6.59
N GLN A 146 15.42 15.30 -6.03
CA GLN A 146 15.84 14.12 -6.77
C GLN A 146 14.80 13.00 -6.65
N TYR A 147 14.43 12.41 -7.79
CA TYR A 147 13.48 11.31 -7.86
C TYR A 147 14.20 9.98 -8.11
N PHE A 148 13.75 8.93 -7.44
CA PHE A 148 14.31 7.58 -7.56
C PHE A 148 13.20 6.59 -7.93
N LEU A 149 13.43 5.82 -8.99
CA LEU A 149 12.50 4.76 -9.39
C LEU A 149 12.92 3.43 -8.79
N TYR A 150 11.99 2.80 -8.07
CA TYR A 150 12.14 1.43 -7.56
C TYR A 150 11.12 0.52 -8.21
N TRP A 151 11.51 -0.73 -8.45
CA TRP A 151 10.63 -1.77 -8.96
C TRP A 151 10.86 -3.06 -8.18
N GLN A 152 9.82 -3.87 -8.06
CA GLN A 152 9.86 -5.17 -7.40
C GLN A 152 9.11 -6.17 -8.28
N ASN A 153 9.75 -7.30 -8.58
CA ASN A 153 9.04 -8.43 -9.16
C ASN A 153 8.08 -9.00 -8.12
N SER A 154 6.78 -9.03 -8.40
CA SER A 154 5.91 -9.96 -7.67
C SER A 154 6.32 -11.38 -8.02
N ARG A 155 6.45 -12.21 -7.00
CA ARG A 155 6.79 -13.63 -7.14
C ARG A 155 5.55 -14.43 -7.49
#